data_AF-A0A430LZ32-F1
#
_entry.id   AF-A0A430LZ32-F1
#
_cell.length_a   1.000
_cell.length_b   1.000
_cell.length_c   1.000
_cell.angle_alpha   90.00
_cell.angle_beta   90.00
_cell.angle_gamma   90.00
#
_symmetry.space_group_name_H-M   'P 1'
#
loop_
_entity.id
_entity.type
_entity.pdbx_description
1 polymer ?
#
loop_
_entity_poly.entity_id
_entity_poly.type
_entity_poly.pdbx_seq_one_letter_code
_entity_poly.pdbx_strand_id
1 'polypeptide(L)'
;MAAPQVGIYTTICLIAIKLFLIVLEGLLRHYLSVDVHQRTSDLQNFPIGPYTRCFKQLERVQLKLKALCKLHKRFGNQLLDSEMDAETLKSDRGDDQNQKRTIARQRSKRRRSKSSLSMRELAERISESLGERRDNSASEDLDEMANRLSKVASYIDRDLTGSSDGTLLNHTAIRQLREDARFLRKCLGSPGEILVADQHVLARIKERQWRFAWIFRMSGLMMGAISIVLGGFTFVGAKGVRLDEEDQCWVADADIIGDGVRAGTWSQAAILFLSTFLGSFHHSHTAIKELGSGLLGMHVALALAFLGPLVQGELSPVDAILGSMILDVQNSALSMQLMEKETLAARWQVGAVMVAQLLGLITIGIIMHSFNQDNLFVDSCKCFSAFWWSWFSNCPTGHPNHVFQFWIYYSLRCLSTVHSWFLSMSKTASYDKALRWEDDNLSRLCRSCRDRNYSDDSNSDCECDPCTKSSCKNCGRIACCPERKMRCEPCPDCKQCESCNHMSFEFESAYMKLGFRMHSELPTTVSQLYLEHGAFACLSLVAAERTITIQSVRLTSPVYSIGQITPIVIAGLTILRVVWVTSMELHKQNR
;
A
#
# COMPACT_ATOMS: atom_id res chain seq x y z
N MET A 1 11.07 -48.90 14.66
CA MET A 1 9.95 -49.16 13.73
C MET A 1 8.80 -48.13 13.82
N ALA A 2 8.73 -47.21 14.80
CA ALA A 2 7.64 -46.20 14.88
C ALA A 2 7.83 -44.94 14.00
N ALA A 3 9.05 -44.64 13.56
CA ALA A 3 9.37 -43.43 12.79
C ALA A 3 8.61 -43.25 11.45
N PRO A 4 8.39 -44.28 10.60
CA PRO A 4 7.78 -44.07 9.29
C PRO A 4 6.28 -43.73 9.35
N GLN A 5 5.56 -44.16 10.39
CA GLN A 5 4.15 -43.81 10.56
C GLN A 5 3.96 -42.33 10.90
N VAL A 6 4.87 -41.75 11.70
CA VAL A 6 4.81 -40.34 12.09
C VAL A 6 4.90 -39.42 10.87
N GLY A 7 5.76 -39.74 9.90
CA GLY A 7 5.88 -38.96 8.65
C GLY A 7 4.59 -38.92 7.83
N ILE A 8 3.89 -40.05 7.70
CA ILE A 8 2.63 -40.15 6.95
C ILE A 8 1.56 -39.27 7.61
N TYR A 9 1.31 -39.45 8.90
CA TYR A 9 0.29 -38.69 9.62
C TYR A 9 0.60 -37.19 9.63
N THR A 10 1.88 -36.83 9.77
CA THR A 10 2.32 -35.44 9.72
C THR A 10 2.02 -34.81 8.37
N THR A 11 2.34 -35.51 7.27
CA THR A 11 2.12 -34.98 5.92
C THR A 11 0.63 -34.86 5.59
N ILE A 12 -0.18 -35.87 5.96
CA ILE A 12 -1.64 -35.83 5.80
C ILE A 12 -2.25 -34.67 6.60
N CYS A 13 -1.83 -34.49 7.86
CA CYS A 13 -2.26 -33.36 8.67
C CYS A 13 -1.90 -32.01 8.03
N LEU A 14 -0.66 -31.86 7.53
CA LEU A 14 -0.24 -30.63 6.86
C LEU A 14 -1.07 -30.35 5.60
N ILE A 15 -1.41 -31.37 4.80
CA ILE A 15 -2.29 -31.23 3.63
C ILE A 15 -3.70 -30.81 4.06
N ALA A 16 -4.28 -31.48 5.05
CA ALA A 16 -5.63 -31.17 5.53
C ALA A 16 -5.71 -29.74 6.08
N ILE A 17 -4.72 -29.33 6.89
CA ILE A 17 -4.60 -27.97 7.41
C ILE A 17 -4.45 -26.98 6.25
N LYS A 18 -3.60 -27.28 5.25
CA LYS A 18 -3.39 -26.40 4.10
C LYS A 18 -4.66 -26.21 3.28
N LEU A 19 -5.36 -27.30 2.96
CA LEU A 19 -6.63 -27.25 2.22
C LEU A 19 -7.67 -26.45 3.00
N PHE A 20 -7.77 -26.67 4.31
CA PHE A 20 -8.65 -25.90 5.18
C PHE A 20 -8.31 -24.41 5.15
N LEU A 21 -7.03 -24.04 5.25
CA LEU A 21 -6.59 -22.64 5.18
C LEU A 21 -6.87 -21.99 3.82
N ILE A 22 -6.69 -22.72 2.72
CA ILE A 22 -7.03 -22.24 1.36
C ILE A 22 -8.53 -21.97 1.26
N VAL A 23 -9.37 -22.91 1.70
CA VAL A 23 -10.83 -22.76 1.69
C VAL A 23 -11.25 -21.59 2.58
N LEU A 24 -10.68 -21.50 3.79
CA LEU A 24 -10.96 -20.41 4.73
C LEU A 24 -10.56 -19.04 4.15
N GLU A 25 -9.39 -18.93 3.50
CA GLU A 25 -8.97 -17.71 2.82
C GLU A 25 -9.92 -17.33 1.69
N GLY A 26 -10.34 -18.31 0.87
CA GLY A 26 -11.33 -18.12 -0.19
C GLY A 26 -12.67 -17.60 0.35
N LEU A 27 -13.19 -18.22 1.41
CA LEU A 27 -14.43 -17.80 2.07
C LEU A 27 -14.30 -16.40 2.68
N LEU A 28 -13.18 -16.09 3.32
CA LEU A 28 -12.91 -14.79 3.90
C LEU A 28 -12.83 -13.69 2.83
N ARG A 29 -12.16 -13.96 1.71
CA ARG A 29 -12.11 -13.03 0.57
C ARG A 29 -13.49 -12.80 -0.02
N HIS A 30 -14.28 -13.87 -0.20
CA HIS A 30 -15.63 -13.76 -0.70
C HIS A 30 -16.51 -12.93 0.26
N TYR A 31 -16.47 -13.22 1.56
CA TYR A 31 -17.21 -12.49 2.58
C TYR A 31 -16.85 -11.00 2.62
N LEU A 32 -15.55 -10.67 2.60
CA LEU A 32 -15.07 -9.29 2.57
C LEU A 32 -15.44 -8.58 1.26
N SER A 33 -15.36 -9.28 0.13
CA SER A 33 -15.73 -8.72 -1.17
C SER A 33 -17.23 -8.40 -1.23
N VAL A 34 -18.08 -9.26 -0.67
CA VAL A 34 -19.53 -9.04 -0.65
C VAL A 34 -19.88 -7.86 0.26
N ASP A 35 -19.33 -7.76 1.47
CA ASP A 35 -19.61 -6.64 2.39
C ASP A 35 -19.12 -5.30 1.79
N VAL A 36 -17.95 -5.28 1.14
CA VAL A 36 -17.44 -4.07 0.47
C VAL A 36 -18.27 -3.72 -0.76
N HIS A 37 -18.64 -4.69 -1.59
CA HIS A 37 -19.42 -4.41 -2.80
C HIS A 37 -20.84 -3.96 -2.46
N GLN A 38 -21.45 -4.56 -1.44
CA GLN A 38 -22.78 -4.18 -0.97
C GLN A 38 -22.77 -2.76 -0.38
N ARG A 39 -21.78 -2.42 0.46
CA ARG A 39 -21.67 -1.04 0.99
C ARG A 39 -21.29 0.00 -0.05
N THR A 40 -20.44 -0.35 -1.02
CA THR A 40 -20.11 0.59 -2.12
C THR A 40 -21.29 0.80 -3.05
N SER A 41 -22.09 -0.23 -3.31
CA SER A 41 -23.39 -0.13 -3.98
C SER A 41 -24.37 0.72 -3.18
N ASP A 42 -24.45 0.55 -1.86
CA ASP A 42 -25.30 1.36 -0.99
C ASP A 42 -24.85 2.84 -0.98
N LEU A 43 -23.53 3.10 -0.95
CA LEU A 43 -22.96 4.45 -1.07
C LEU A 43 -23.16 5.07 -2.45
N GLN A 44 -23.17 4.28 -3.53
CA GLN A 44 -23.49 4.76 -4.88
C GLN A 44 -24.99 5.00 -5.08
N ASN A 45 -25.84 4.21 -4.43
CA ASN A 45 -27.30 4.36 -4.44
C ASN A 45 -27.80 5.38 -3.40
N PHE A 46 -26.95 5.84 -2.49
CA PHE A 46 -27.23 7.04 -1.71
C PHE A 46 -27.38 8.18 -2.72
N PRO A 47 -28.58 8.77 -2.86
CA PRO A 47 -28.77 9.82 -3.83
C PRO A 47 -27.80 10.94 -3.47
N ILE A 48 -26.84 11.21 -4.34
CA ILE A 48 -25.95 12.37 -4.25
C ILE A 48 -26.78 13.68 -4.41
N GLY A 49 -28.05 13.55 -4.82
CA GLY A 49 -29.01 14.61 -5.10
C GLY A 49 -29.38 15.58 -3.95
N PRO A 50 -29.51 15.19 -2.66
CA PRO A 50 -29.79 16.13 -1.58
C PRO A 50 -28.54 16.94 -1.20
N TYR A 51 -27.37 16.30 -1.12
CA TYR A 51 -26.12 16.96 -0.74
C TYR A 51 -25.58 17.90 -1.82
N THR A 52 -25.66 17.53 -3.10
CA THR A 52 -25.31 18.45 -4.20
C THR A 52 -26.28 19.63 -4.30
N ARG A 53 -27.58 19.42 -4.04
CA ARG A 53 -28.54 20.54 -3.90
C ARG A 53 -28.21 21.44 -2.72
N CYS A 54 -27.77 20.86 -1.60
CA CYS A 54 -27.44 21.64 -0.42
C CYS A 54 -26.10 22.38 -0.53
N PHE A 55 -25.11 21.81 -1.22
CA PHE A 55 -23.88 22.52 -1.58
C PHE A 55 -24.16 23.67 -2.57
N LYS A 56 -24.96 23.44 -3.62
CA LYS A 56 -25.41 24.50 -4.55
C LYS A 56 -26.30 25.56 -3.88
N GLN A 57 -26.97 25.23 -2.77
CA GLN A 57 -27.73 26.21 -1.98
C GLN A 57 -26.80 27.01 -1.07
N LEU A 58 -25.83 26.36 -0.42
CA LEU A 58 -24.82 27.01 0.39
C LEU A 58 -24.01 28.04 -0.43
N GLU A 59 -23.61 27.66 -1.64
CA GLU A 59 -22.90 28.54 -2.58
C GLU A 59 -23.76 29.75 -3.00
N ARG A 60 -25.06 29.54 -3.23
CA ARG A 60 -26.01 30.64 -3.50
C ARG A 60 -26.21 31.56 -2.31
N VAL A 61 -26.26 31.02 -1.09
CA VAL A 61 -26.36 31.81 0.14
C VAL A 61 -25.08 32.62 0.35
N GLN A 62 -23.92 32.04 0.10
CA GLN A 62 -22.62 32.73 0.23
C GLN A 62 -22.48 33.87 -0.80
N LEU A 63 -22.88 33.65 -2.04
CA LEU A 63 -22.92 34.70 -3.08
C LEU A 63 -23.88 35.84 -2.71
N LYS A 64 -25.08 35.53 -2.19
CA LYS A 64 -26.05 36.55 -1.72
C LYS A 64 -25.50 37.36 -0.54
N LEU A 65 -24.83 36.70 0.41
CA LEU A 65 -24.16 37.38 1.54
C LEU A 65 -23.02 38.29 1.07
N LYS A 66 -22.18 37.83 0.12
CA LYS A 66 -21.10 38.64 -0.48
C LYS A 66 -21.67 39.86 -1.21
N ALA A 67 -22.79 39.69 -1.93
CA ALA A 67 -23.49 40.80 -2.59
C ALA A 67 -24.10 41.81 -1.59
N LEU A 68 -24.73 41.33 -0.51
CA LEU A 68 -25.26 42.18 0.57
C LEU A 68 -24.15 42.97 1.28
N CYS A 69 -23.01 42.34 1.57
CA CYS A 69 -21.85 43.04 2.13
C CYS A 69 -21.30 44.10 1.16
N LYS A 70 -21.26 43.83 -0.15
CA LYS A 70 -20.81 44.79 -1.16
C LYS A 70 -21.78 45.98 -1.30
N LEU A 71 -23.09 45.72 -1.19
CA LEU A 71 -24.14 46.74 -1.20
C LEU A 71 -24.05 47.62 0.06
N HIS A 72 -23.91 47.01 1.24
CA HIS A 72 -23.73 47.73 2.50
C HIS A 72 -22.43 48.55 2.51
N LYS A 73 -21.34 48.07 1.90
CA LYS A 73 -20.10 48.84 1.74
C LYS A 73 -20.31 50.08 0.86
N ARG A 74 -21.13 49.99 -0.20
CA ARG A 74 -21.48 51.15 -1.04
C ARG A 74 -22.36 52.16 -0.31
N PHE A 75 -23.40 51.70 0.39
CA PHE A 75 -24.27 52.60 1.17
C PHE A 75 -23.57 53.22 2.37
N GLY A 76 -22.69 52.47 3.04
CA GLY A 76 -21.86 52.99 4.13
C GLY A 76 -20.92 54.10 3.68
N ASN A 77 -20.33 53.97 2.48
CA ASN A 77 -19.49 55.01 1.90
C ASN A 77 -20.31 56.24 1.45
N GLN A 78 -21.50 56.04 0.87
CA GLN A 78 -22.39 57.16 0.50
C GLN A 78 -22.92 57.95 1.71
N LEU A 79 -23.18 57.29 2.85
CA LEU A 79 -23.54 57.99 4.07
C LEU A 79 -22.36 58.78 4.66
N LEU A 80 -21.14 58.23 4.58
CA LEU A 80 -19.92 58.92 4.99
C LEU A 80 -19.62 60.14 4.11
N ASP A 81 -19.79 60.02 2.79
CA ASP A 81 -19.61 61.14 1.84
C ASP A 81 -20.69 62.22 2.07
N SER A 82 -21.95 61.83 2.31
CA SER A 82 -23.03 62.77 2.65
C SER A 82 -22.83 63.48 3.99
N GLU A 83 -22.17 62.85 4.97
CA GLU A 83 -21.88 63.45 6.27
C GLU A 83 -20.67 64.40 6.17
N MET A 84 -19.71 64.10 5.29
CA MET A 84 -18.57 64.96 4.98
C MET A 84 -19.00 66.24 4.22
N ASP A 85 -19.94 66.13 3.28
CA ASP A 85 -20.50 67.29 2.58
C ASP A 85 -21.34 68.21 3.51
N ALA A 86 -22.01 67.62 4.51
CA ALA A 86 -22.80 68.37 5.49
C ALA A 86 -21.94 69.11 6.53
N GLU A 87 -20.71 68.64 6.81
CA GLU A 87 -19.73 69.38 7.62
C GLU A 87 -18.99 70.47 6.82
N THR A 88 -18.77 70.25 5.52
CA THR A 88 -18.13 71.25 4.65
C THR A 88 -19.03 72.48 4.41
N LEU A 89 -20.35 72.31 4.45
CA LEU A 89 -21.33 73.41 4.37
C LEU A 89 -21.54 74.21 5.67
N LYS A 90 -20.81 73.90 6.76
CA LYS A 90 -20.88 74.63 8.04
C LYS A 90 -19.65 75.49 8.35
N SER A 91 -18.67 75.56 7.47
CA SER A 91 -17.45 76.35 7.67
C SER A 91 -17.54 77.76 7.08
N ASP A 92 -18.71 78.41 7.11
CA ASP A 92 -18.79 79.85 6.85
C ASP A 92 -19.99 80.48 7.55
N ARG A 93 -19.84 80.70 8.86
CA ARG A 93 -20.49 81.77 9.63
C ARG A 93 -19.96 81.76 11.05
N GLY A 94 -19.21 82.81 11.38
CA GLY A 94 -18.90 83.15 12.75
C GLY A 94 -20.17 83.38 13.56
N ASP A 95 -20.19 82.88 14.78
CA ASP A 95 -20.52 83.67 15.97
C ASP A 95 -20.30 82.85 17.24
N ASP A 96 -19.49 83.44 18.12
CA ASP A 96 -19.26 83.05 19.50
C ASP A 96 -20.56 83.18 20.30
N GLN A 97 -21.26 82.07 20.59
CA GLN A 97 -22.00 81.86 21.86
C GLN A 97 -22.75 80.53 22.01
N ASN A 98 -22.39 79.43 21.32
CA ASN A 98 -23.11 78.15 21.48
C ASN A 98 -22.26 76.92 21.83
N GLN A 99 -21.01 77.12 22.28
CA GLN A 99 -20.04 76.03 22.48
C GLN A 99 -20.32 75.12 23.71
N LYS A 100 -21.16 75.55 24.67
CA LYS A 100 -21.46 74.74 25.88
C LYS A 100 -22.67 73.81 25.76
N ARG A 101 -23.61 74.03 24.83
CA ARG A 101 -24.77 73.11 24.62
C ARG A 101 -24.45 71.96 23.66
N THR A 102 -23.47 72.11 22.78
CA THR A 102 -23.09 71.09 21.80
C THR A 102 -22.29 69.94 22.41
N ILE A 103 -21.47 70.21 23.43
CA ILE A 103 -20.63 69.21 24.11
C ILE A 103 -21.48 68.21 24.95
N ALA A 104 -22.61 68.65 25.50
CA ALA A 104 -23.53 67.77 26.24
C ALA A 104 -24.35 66.85 25.31
N ARG A 105 -24.74 67.33 24.11
CA ARG A 105 -25.43 66.52 23.10
C ARG A 105 -24.49 65.57 22.35
N GLN A 106 -23.24 65.94 22.11
CA GLN A 106 -22.24 65.03 21.54
C GLN A 106 -21.85 63.91 22.51
N ARG A 107 -21.79 64.17 23.83
CA ARG A 107 -21.49 63.11 24.82
C ARG A 107 -22.62 62.10 25.03
N SER A 108 -23.89 62.44 24.78
CA SER A 108 -24.98 61.46 24.83
C SER A 108 -25.07 60.59 23.57
N LYS A 109 -24.74 61.13 22.38
CA LYS A 109 -24.58 60.32 21.15
C LYS A 109 -23.36 59.39 21.23
N ARG A 110 -22.23 59.85 21.78
CA ARG A 110 -20.99 59.05 21.91
C ARG A 110 -21.05 57.94 22.98
N ARG A 111 -22.05 57.97 23.87
CA ARG A 111 -22.29 56.87 24.84
C ARG A 111 -23.30 55.82 24.35
N ARG A 112 -24.11 56.09 23.33
CA ARG A 112 -24.97 55.08 22.68
C ARG A 112 -24.30 54.33 21.52
N SER A 113 -23.17 54.80 20.99
CA SER A 113 -22.44 54.10 19.92
C SER A 113 -21.32 53.15 20.40
N LYS A 114 -21.19 52.95 21.72
CA LYS A 114 -20.13 52.10 22.31
C LYS A 114 -20.54 50.65 22.61
N SER A 115 -21.77 50.25 22.28
CA SER A 115 -22.22 48.85 22.45
C SER A 115 -22.72 48.18 21.17
N SER A 116 -22.58 48.81 20.01
CA SER A 116 -22.83 48.17 18.72
C SER A 116 -21.48 47.95 18.05
N LEU A 117 -20.95 46.73 18.17
CA LEU A 117 -19.95 46.25 17.22
C LEU A 117 -20.57 46.51 15.84
N SER A 118 -19.97 47.40 15.04
CA SER A 118 -20.62 47.79 13.78
C SER A 118 -20.73 46.54 12.91
N MET A 119 -21.83 46.38 12.17
CA MET A 119 -22.01 45.27 11.22
C MET A 119 -20.80 45.11 10.27
N ARG A 120 -20.08 46.21 10.01
CA ARG A 120 -18.81 46.24 9.29
C ARG A 120 -17.68 45.53 10.05
N GLU A 121 -17.49 45.81 11.32
CA GLU A 121 -16.48 45.18 12.18
C GLU A 121 -16.81 43.69 12.43
N LEU A 122 -18.10 43.32 12.52
CA LEU A 122 -18.52 41.92 12.56
C LEU A 122 -18.26 41.20 11.23
N ALA A 123 -18.56 41.85 10.10
CA ALA A 123 -18.32 41.29 8.77
C ALA A 123 -16.82 41.17 8.46
N GLU A 124 -15.98 42.12 8.89
CA GLU A 124 -14.52 42.04 8.79
C GLU A 124 -13.97 40.92 9.67
N ARG A 125 -14.40 40.78 10.93
CA ARG A 125 -13.98 39.65 11.79
C ARG A 125 -14.43 38.29 11.26
N ILE A 126 -15.60 38.21 10.61
CA ILE A 126 -16.06 36.98 9.95
C ILE A 126 -15.20 36.70 8.71
N SER A 127 -14.91 37.71 7.89
CA SER A 127 -14.06 37.58 6.70
C SER A 127 -12.61 37.19 7.05
N GLU A 128 -12.05 37.79 8.11
CA GLU A 128 -10.69 37.55 8.60
C GLU A 128 -10.59 36.17 9.26
N SER A 129 -11.57 35.79 10.09
CA SER A 129 -11.70 34.44 10.66
C SER A 129 -11.91 33.34 9.62
N LEU A 130 -12.56 33.64 8.48
CA LEU A 130 -12.70 32.71 7.35
C LEU A 130 -11.41 32.63 6.51
N GLY A 131 -10.56 33.65 6.55
CA GLY A 131 -9.25 33.67 5.90
C GLY A 131 -8.16 32.94 6.69
N GLU A 132 -8.20 33.03 8.02
CA GLU A 132 -7.18 32.48 8.93
C GLU A 132 -7.35 30.98 9.24
N ARG A 133 -8.57 30.42 9.10
CA ARG A 133 -8.88 29.01 9.44
C ARG A 133 -8.92 28.03 8.26
N ARG A 134 -8.64 28.50 7.04
CA ARG A 134 -8.57 27.64 5.84
C ARG A 134 -7.40 26.65 5.88
N ASP A 135 -6.45 26.83 6.80
CA ASP A 135 -5.23 26.03 6.91
C ASP A 135 -5.29 24.95 8.03
N ASN A 136 -6.37 24.87 8.83
CA ASN A 136 -6.49 23.92 9.94
C ASN A 136 -7.82 23.13 9.91
N SER A 137 -7.81 21.94 10.52
CA SER A 137 -8.74 20.81 10.29
C SER A 137 -10.26 21.09 10.34
N ALA A 138 -10.96 20.63 9.30
CA ALA A 138 -12.36 20.94 8.94
C ALA A 138 -13.51 20.45 9.86
N SER A 139 -13.26 19.78 10.99
CA SER A 139 -14.33 19.12 11.76
C SER A 139 -15.00 20.03 12.81
N GLU A 140 -14.26 20.88 13.51
CA GLU A 140 -14.84 21.85 14.47
C GLU A 140 -15.43 23.09 13.77
N ASP A 141 -14.99 23.37 12.54
CA ASP A 141 -15.29 24.62 11.85
C ASP A 141 -16.68 24.68 11.20
N LEU A 142 -17.32 23.54 10.89
CA LEU A 142 -18.68 23.52 10.34
C LEU A 142 -19.74 23.86 11.40
N ASP A 143 -19.58 23.38 12.63
CA ASP A 143 -20.46 23.71 13.75
C ASP A 143 -20.28 25.17 14.19
N GLU A 144 -19.04 25.69 14.22
CA GLU A 144 -18.81 27.09 14.52
C GLU A 144 -19.34 28.01 13.39
N MET A 145 -19.21 27.62 12.12
CA MET A 145 -19.75 28.37 10.99
C MET A 145 -21.29 28.40 10.98
N ALA A 146 -21.95 27.27 11.28
CA ALA A 146 -23.40 27.21 11.43
C ALA A 146 -23.90 28.07 12.60
N ASN A 147 -23.19 28.05 13.73
CA ASN A 147 -23.52 28.87 14.91
C ASN A 147 -23.30 30.37 14.65
N ARG A 148 -22.24 30.74 13.93
CA ARG A 148 -21.97 32.13 13.50
C ARG A 148 -23.00 32.62 12.49
N LEU A 149 -23.40 31.82 11.50
CA LEU A 149 -24.47 32.16 10.57
C LEU A 149 -25.82 32.32 11.28
N SER A 150 -26.11 31.48 12.28
CA SER A 150 -27.30 31.62 13.13
C SER A 150 -27.27 32.93 13.95
N LYS A 151 -26.10 33.32 14.48
CA LYS A 151 -25.93 34.61 15.16
C LYS A 151 -26.11 35.79 14.19
N VAL A 152 -25.51 35.74 13.01
CA VAL A 152 -25.67 36.79 11.98
C VAL A 152 -27.14 36.95 11.58
N ALA A 153 -27.85 35.84 11.36
CA ALA A 153 -29.29 35.88 11.09
C ALA A 153 -30.09 36.52 12.25
N SER A 154 -29.71 36.26 13.50
CA SER A 154 -30.35 36.87 14.68
C SER A 154 -30.06 38.37 14.84
N TYR A 155 -28.85 38.81 14.47
CA TYR A 155 -28.49 40.23 14.49
C TYR A 155 -29.22 41.02 13.39
N ILE A 156 -29.34 40.44 12.20
CA ILE A 156 -30.13 41.01 11.09
C ILE A 156 -31.61 41.15 11.50
N ASP A 157 -32.20 40.14 12.15
CA ASP A 157 -33.59 40.18 12.64
C ASP A 157 -33.80 41.27 13.72
N ARG A 158 -32.82 41.42 14.64
CA ARG A 158 -32.89 42.41 15.73
C ARG A 158 -32.72 43.86 15.25
N ASP A 159 -31.85 44.11 14.28
CA ASP A 159 -31.65 45.47 13.74
C ASP A 159 -32.76 45.88 12.77
N LEU A 160 -33.38 44.93 12.06
CA LEU A 160 -34.49 45.21 11.15
C LEU A 160 -35.83 45.43 11.87
N THR A 161 -36.06 44.77 13.01
CA THR A 161 -37.28 44.99 13.82
C THR A 161 -37.27 46.31 14.60
N GLY A 162 -36.12 46.98 14.72
CA GLY A 162 -35.98 48.28 15.39
C GLY A 162 -36.07 49.50 14.47
N SER A 163 -36.10 49.33 13.15
CA SER A 163 -36.14 50.42 12.18
C SER A 163 -37.56 50.59 11.62
N SER A 164 -38.27 51.63 12.05
CA SER A 164 -39.63 51.95 11.57
C SER A 164 -39.69 52.49 10.14
N ASP A 165 -38.54 52.78 9.52
CA ASP A 165 -38.48 53.25 8.13
C ASP A 165 -38.33 52.06 7.17
N GLY A 166 -39.49 51.59 6.68
CA GLY A 166 -39.66 50.37 5.90
C GLY A 166 -39.31 50.47 4.42
N THR A 167 -38.11 50.90 4.04
CA THR A 167 -37.80 51.11 2.60
C THR A 167 -36.55 50.46 2.02
N LEU A 168 -35.66 49.78 2.76
CA LEU A 168 -34.40 49.34 2.13
C LEU A 168 -34.13 47.84 1.97
N LEU A 169 -34.87 46.95 2.64
CA LEU A 169 -34.78 45.51 2.33
C LEU A 169 -36.17 44.96 2.03
N ASN A 170 -36.37 44.54 0.78
CA ASN A 170 -37.58 43.87 0.33
C ASN A 170 -37.86 42.69 1.27
N HIS A 171 -39.03 42.69 1.92
CA HIS A 171 -39.48 41.68 2.89
C HIS A 171 -39.36 40.24 2.34
N THR A 172 -39.38 40.10 1.01
CA THR A 172 -39.14 38.85 0.26
C THR A 172 -37.72 38.31 0.41
N ALA A 173 -36.69 39.16 0.42
CA ALA A 173 -35.29 38.73 0.53
C ALA A 173 -34.96 38.15 1.92
N ILE A 174 -35.51 38.75 2.97
CA ILE A 174 -35.37 38.27 4.36
C ILE A 174 -36.08 36.93 4.54
N ARG A 175 -37.30 36.80 3.97
CA ARG A 175 -38.04 35.54 3.97
C ARG A 175 -37.28 34.44 3.24
N GLN A 176 -36.68 34.77 2.08
CA GLN A 176 -35.86 33.84 1.31
C GLN A 176 -34.63 33.38 2.10
N LEU A 177 -33.90 34.28 2.77
CA LEU A 177 -32.76 33.92 3.62
C LEU A 177 -33.16 33.04 4.80
N ARG A 178 -34.33 33.28 5.40
CA ARG A 178 -34.86 32.47 6.52
C ARG A 178 -35.33 31.08 6.06
N GLU A 179 -35.76 30.96 4.81
CA GLU A 179 -36.10 29.68 4.18
C GLU A 179 -34.85 28.91 3.75
N ASP A 180 -33.86 29.59 3.14
CA ASP A 180 -32.57 29.02 2.76
C ASP A 180 -31.80 28.51 4.01
N ALA A 181 -31.82 29.26 5.12
CA ALA A 181 -31.21 28.85 6.39
C ALA A 181 -31.94 27.66 7.06
N ARG A 182 -33.28 27.62 7.01
CA ARG A 182 -34.06 26.46 7.50
C ARG A 182 -33.85 25.23 6.63
N PHE A 183 -33.69 25.41 5.32
CA PHE A 183 -33.37 24.33 4.38
C PHE A 183 -31.98 23.77 4.64
N LEU A 184 -30.98 24.63 4.83
CA LEU A 184 -29.62 24.23 5.24
C LEU A 184 -29.61 23.45 6.55
N ARG A 185 -30.35 23.92 7.57
CA ARG A 185 -30.47 23.21 8.87
C ARG A 185 -31.18 21.86 8.74
N LYS A 186 -32.14 21.71 7.81
CA LYS A 186 -32.79 20.41 7.50
C LYS A 186 -31.89 19.48 6.68
N CYS A 187 -31.10 20.01 5.76
CA CYS A 187 -30.17 19.22 4.94
C CYS A 187 -28.97 18.69 5.73
N LEU A 188 -28.43 19.50 6.65
CA LEU A 188 -27.21 19.16 7.37
C LEU A 188 -27.48 18.16 8.52
N GLY A 189 -28.76 17.85 8.81
CA GLY A 189 -29.13 17.02 9.96
C GLY A 189 -28.62 17.62 11.28
N SER A 190 -28.73 16.88 12.38
CA SER A 190 -27.84 17.11 13.53
C SER A 190 -26.44 16.69 13.08
N PRO A 191 -25.49 17.60 12.82
CA PRO A 191 -24.22 17.28 12.18
C PRO A 191 -23.41 16.26 12.99
N GLY A 192 -23.61 16.25 14.31
CA GLY A 192 -23.01 15.31 15.24
C GLY A 192 -23.47 13.85 15.07
N GLU A 193 -24.67 13.57 14.56
CA GLU A 193 -25.15 12.17 14.46
C GLU A 193 -24.65 11.46 13.19
N ILE A 194 -24.52 12.17 12.08
CA ILE A 194 -24.11 11.58 10.80
C ILE A 194 -22.59 11.36 10.75
N LEU A 195 -21.79 12.32 11.22
CA LEU A 195 -20.33 12.21 11.21
C LEU A 195 -19.81 11.22 12.28
N VAL A 196 -20.46 11.15 13.44
CA VAL A 196 -20.11 10.19 14.51
C VAL A 196 -20.50 8.77 14.10
N ALA A 197 -21.64 8.60 13.40
CA ALA A 197 -22.00 7.29 12.84
C ALA A 197 -20.96 6.80 11.84
N ASP A 198 -20.46 7.66 10.95
CA ASP A 198 -19.44 7.29 9.96
C ASP A 198 -18.06 7.04 10.58
N GLN A 199 -17.61 7.83 11.57
CA GLN A 199 -16.36 7.55 12.28
C GLN A 199 -16.41 6.22 13.04
N HIS A 200 -17.54 5.91 13.68
CA HIS A 200 -17.70 4.65 14.40
C HIS A 200 -17.77 3.45 13.44
N VAL A 201 -18.36 3.63 12.25
CA VAL A 201 -18.34 2.61 11.19
C VAL A 201 -16.92 2.41 10.64
N LEU A 202 -16.20 3.48 10.35
CA LEU A 202 -14.83 3.43 9.83
C LEU A 202 -13.86 2.82 10.86
N ALA A 203 -13.99 3.19 12.14
CA ALA A 203 -13.23 2.60 13.23
C ALA A 203 -13.48 1.10 13.35
N ARG A 204 -14.75 0.65 13.27
CA ARG A 204 -15.10 -0.78 13.27
C ARG A 204 -14.55 -1.52 12.04
N ILE A 205 -14.55 -0.91 10.86
CA ILE A 205 -13.93 -1.49 9.66
C ILE A 205 -12.42 -1.63 9.85
N LYS A 206 -11.76 -0.57 10.33
CA LYS A 206 -10.31 -0.56 10.59
C LYS A 206 -9.93 -1.61 11.64
N GLU A 207 -10.70 -1.72 12.71
CA GLU A 207 -10.51 -2.72 13.75
C GLU A 207 -10.67 -4.15 13.20
N ARG A 208 -11.73 -4.41 12.41
CA ARG A 208 -11.92 -5.71 11.76
C ARG A 208 -10.77 -6.05 10.83
N GLN A 209 -10.36 -5.11 9.97
CA GLN A 209 -9.21 -5.30 9.08
C GLN A 209 -7.92 -5.59 9.85
N TRP A 210 -7.69 -4.89 10.96
CA TRP A 210 -6.52 -5.11 11.80
C TRP A 210 -6.55 -6.48 12.49
N ARG A 211 -7.69 -6.88 13.06
CA ARG A 211 -7.89 -8.22 13.64
C ARG A 211 -7.67 -9.31 12.60
N PHE A 212 -8.19 -9.16 11.38
CA PHE A 212 -7.95 -10.10 10.29
C PHE A 212 -6.47 -10.16 9.92
N ALA A 213 -5.83 -9.01 9.68
CA ALA A 213 -4.40 -8.97 9.38
C ALA A 213 -3.57 -9.62 10.49
N TRP A 214 -3.95 -9.44 11.75
CA TRP A 214 -3.30 -10.07 12.89
C TRP A 214 -3.50 -11.59 12.93
N ILE A 215 -4.74 -12.07 12.74
CA ILE A 215 -5.03 -13.52 12.68
C ILE A 215 -4.21 -14.18 11.55
N PHE A 216 -4.19 -13.58 10.36
CA PHE A 216 -3.40 -14.08 9.23
C PHE A 216 -1.88 -14.08 9.51
N ARG A 217 -1.37 -13.04 10.20
CA ARG A 217 0.03 -12.99 10.67
C ARG A 217 0.33 -14.11 11.66
N MET A 218 -0.52 -14.29 12.66
CA MET A 218 -0.33 -15.33 13.67
C MET A 218 -0.47 -16.74 13.08
N SER A 219 -1.36 -16.97 12.12
CA SER A 219 -1.47 -18.27 11.46
C SER A 219 -0.22 -18.61 10.65
N GLY A 220 0.38 -17.64 9.96
CA GLY A 220 1.65 -17.84 9.26
C GLY A 220 2.79 -18.18 10.20
N LEU A 221 2.94 -17.43 11.30
CA LEU A 221 3.95 -17.70 12.34
C LEU A 221 3.75 -19.07 12.98
N MET A 222 2.49 -19.44 13.27
CA MET A 222 2.15 -20.74 13.82
C MET A 222 2.51 -21.87 12.83
N MET A 223 2.17 -21.72 11.54
CA MET A 223 2.53 -22.70 10.52
C MET A 223 4.05 -22.83 10.34
N GLY A 224 4.78 -21.72 10.34
CA GLY A 224 6.24 -21.72 10.30
C GLY A 224 6.85 -22.43 11.51
N ALA A 225 6.39 -22.09 12.72
CA ALA A 225 6.85 -22.73 13.96
C ALA A 225 6.52 -24.23 13.99
N ILE A 226 5.28 -24.61 13.63
CA ILE A 226 4.86 -26.01 13.52
C ILE A 226 5.74 -26.75 12.52
N SER A 227 6.03 -26.16 11.36
CA SER A 227 6.88 -26.79 10.34
C SER A 227 8.31 -26.99 10.84
N ILE A 228 8.89 -26.00 11.53
CA ILE A 228 10.23 -26.12 12.14
C ILE A 228 10.26 -27.21 13.21
N VAL A 229 9.26 -27.24 14.10
CA VAL A 229 9.17 -28.22 15.19
C VAL A 229 8.99 -29.63 14.63
N LEU A 230 8.01 -29.83 13.74
CA LEU A 230 7.76 -31.11 13.10
C LEU A 230 8.98 -31.58 12.29
N GLY A 231 9.58 -30.67 11.53
CA GLY A 231 10.82 -30.90 10.82
C GLY A 231 11.93 -31.36 11.75
N GLY A 232 12.20 -30.62 12.83
CA GLY A 232 13.17 -31.02 13.85
C GLY A 232 12.92 -32.44 14.37
N PHE A 233 11.68 -32.78 14.71
CA PHE A 233 11.31 -34.14 15.14
C PHE A 233 11.56 -35.20 14.06
N THR A 234 11.30 -34.89 12.79
CA THR A 234 11.58 -35.83 11.69
C THR A 234 13.07 -36.14 11.55
N PHE A 235 13.95 -35.17 11.81
CA PHE A 235 15.40 -35.35 11.68
C PHE A 235 16.08 -35.97 12.90
N VAL A 236 15.56 -35.76 14.12
CA VAL A 236 16.16 -36.31 15.36
C VAL A 236 16.18 -37.85 15.34
N GLY A 237 15.23 -38.49 14.65
CA GLY A 237 15.15 -39.95 14.54
C GLY A 237 15.93 -40.55 13.36
N ALA A 238 16.48 -39.74 12.47
CA ALA A 238 17.13 -40.19 11.25
C ALA A 238 18.54 -40.70 11.55
N LYS A 239 18.66 -41.97 11.98
CA LYS A 239 19.96 -42.67 11.99
C LYS A 239 20.21 -43.23 10.60
N GLY A 240 21.29 -42.77 9.97
CA GLY A 240 21.79 -43.39 8.76
C GLY A 240 22.21 -44.82 8.99
N VAL A 241 21.98 -45.67 8.00
CA VAL A 241 22.59 -46.99 7.97
C VAL A 241 23.98 -46.84 7.38
N ARG A 242 24.99 -47.17 8.20
CA ARG A 242 26.35 -47.36 7.69
C ARG A 242 26.34 -48.62 6.85
N LEU A 243 26.52 -48.45 5.56
CA LEU A 243 26.73 -49.54 4.61
C LEU A 243 28.22 -49.94 4.63
N ASP A 244 28.54 -51.14 4.17
CA ASP A 244 29.93 -51.57 4.04
C ASP A 244 30.69 -50.73 3.00
N GLU A 245 32.01 -50.66 3.15
CA GLU A 245 32.87 -49.66 2.48
C GLU A 245 33.02 -49.85 0.95
N GLU A 246 32.50 -50.94 0.38
CA GLU A 246 32.64 -51.25 -1.06
C GLU A 246 31.44 -50.83 -1.92
N ASP A 247 30.27 -50.54 -1.32
CA ASP A 247 29.03 -50.29 -2.08
C ASP A 247 28.48 -48.84 -1.93
N GLN A 248 29.16 -47.94 -1.23
CA GLN A 248 28.64 -46.58 -1.03
C GLN A 248 28.95 -45.65 -2.21
N CYS A 249 28.06 -44.68 -2.39
CA CYS A 249 28.18 -43.66 -3.41
C CYS A 249 28.79 -42.39 -2.81
N TRP A 250 30.12 -42.31 -2.82
CA TRP A 250 30.86 -41.21 -2.18
C TRP A 250 31.05 -40.01 -3.06
N VAL A 251 30.93 -40.13 -4.38
CA VAL A 251 31.40 -39.07 -5.28
C VAL A 251 30.20 -38.33 -5.84
N ALA A 252 30.13 -37.04 -5.53
CA ALA A 252 29.11 -36.14 -6.04
C ALA A 252 29.74 -34.93 -6.72
N ASP A 253 29.09 -34.44 -7.77
CA ASP A 253 29.56 -33.31 -8.54
C ASP A 253 29.57 -32.04 -7.68
N ALA A 254 30.78 -31.52 -7.49
CA ALA A 254 31.08 -30.25 -6.86
C ALA A 254 30.28 -29.08 -7.48
N ASP A 255 29.96 -29.11 -8.78
CA ASP A 255 29.19 -28.05 -9.44
C ASP A 255 27.70 -28.06 -9.07
N ILE A 256 27.19 -29.17 -8.54
CA ILE A 256 25.79 -29.36 -8.17
C ILE A 256 25.60 -29.20 -6.66
N ILE A 257 26.41 -29.87 -5.86
CA ILE A 257 26.23 -29.94 -4.39
C ILE A 257 27.43 -29.39 -3.61
N GLY A 258 28.35 -28.72 -4.29
CA GLY A 258 29.56 -28.20 -3.70
C GLY A 258 29.33 -27.24 -2.55
N ASP A 259 30.38 -27.03 -1.76
CA ASP A 259 30.36 -26.09 -0.63
C ASP A 259 29.95 -24.68 -1.08
N GLY A 260 30.37 -24.25 -2.28
CA GLY A 260 29.96 -22.96 -2.84
C GLY A 260 28.48 -22.87 -3.19
N VAL A 261 27.91 -23.93 -3.80
CA VAL A 261 26.47 -24.00 -4.11
C VAL A 261 25.65 -24.00 -2.82
N ARG A 262 26.08 -24.79 -1.82
CA ARG A 262 25.43 -24.89 -0.50
C ARG A 262 25.50 -23.57 0.26
N ALA A 263 26.67 -22.97 0.39
CA ALA A 263 26.85 -21.68 1.07
C ALA A 263 26.07 -20.55 0.37
N GLY A 264 26.08 -20.54 -0.97
CA GLY A 264 25.27 -19.60 -1.76
C GLY A 264 23.79 -19.77 -1.49
N THR A 265 23.29 -21.01 -1.52
CA THR A 265 21.88 -21.33 -1.28
C THR A 265 21.44 -20.99 0.15
N TRP A 266 22.25 -21.33 1.17
CA TRP A 266 22.00 -20.96 2.57
C TRP A 266 21.91 -19.44 2.73
N SER A 267 22.88 -18.72 2.19
CA SER A 267 22.95 -17.27 2.31
C SER A 267 21.74 -16.60 1.63
N GLN A 268 21.40 -17.02 0.41
CA GLN A 268 20.26 -16.46 -0.32
C GLN A 268 18.92 -16.77 0.37
N ALA A 269 18.69 -18.01 0.80
CA ALA A 269 17.48 -18.39 1.51
C ALA A 269 17.34 -17.62 2.83
N ALA A 270 18.43 -17.50 3.60
CA ALA A 270 18.43 -16.76 4.87
C ALA A 270 18.15 -15.26 4.67
N ILE A 271 18.73 -14.63 3.66
CA ILE A 271 18.52 -13.22 3.39
C ILE A 271 17.13 -12.96 2.82
N LEU A 272 16.61 -13.83 1.95
CA LEU A 272 15.20 -13.74 1.51
C LEU A 272 14.27 -13.81 2.69
N PHE A 273 14.46 -14.82 3.54
CA PHE A 273 13.63 -15.01 4.72
C PHE A 273 13.69 -13.77 5.62
N LEU A 274 14.88 -13.29 5.94
CA LEU A 274 15.07 -12.11 6.80
C LEU A 274 14.45 -10.85 6.17
N SER A 275 14.67 -10.62 4.88
CA SER A 275 14.16 -9.43 4.17
C SER A 275 12.63 -9.44 4.09
N THR A 276 12.03 -10.61 3.82
CA THR A 276 10.58 -10.82 3.79
C THR A 276 9.98 -10.72 5.20
N PHE A 277 10.71 -11.21 6.21
CA PHE A 277 10.31 -11.06 7.60
C PHE A 277 10.30 -9.59 8.02
N LEU A 278 11.37 -8.84 7.75
CA LEU A 278 11.44 -7.41 8.03
C LEU A 278 10.40 -6.62 7.22
N GLY A 279 10.17 -7.00 5.96
CA GLY A 279 9.14 -6.42 5.08
C GLY A 279 7.71 -6.60 5.59
N SER A 280 7.48 -7.54 6.51
CA SER A 280 6.19 -7.70 7.19
C SER A 280 5.91 -6.60 8.23
N PHE A 281 6.94 -5.91 8.71
CA PHE A 281 6.86 -4.86 9.74
C PHE A 281 7.09 -3.45 9.20
N HIS A 282 7.71 -3.32 8.03
CA HIS A 282 8.04 -2.03 7.42
C HIS A 282 7.26 -1.78 6.11
N HIS A 283 7.09 -0.50 5.77
CA HIS A 283 6.46 -0.05 4.52
C HIS A 283 7.50 0.43 3.50
N SER A 284 8.76 0.51 3.90
CA SER A 284 9.87 0.98 3.08
C SER A 284 10.21 -0.02 1.98
N HIS A 285 10.76 0.52 0.90
CA HIS A 285 11.35 -0.26 -0.18
C HIS A 285 12.43 -1.22 0.36
N THR A 286 12.39 -2.45 -0.11
CA THR A 286 13.37 -3.50 0.24
C THR A 286 14.06 -3.91 -1.04
N ALA A 287 15.35 -4.22 -1.02
CA ALA A 287 16.08 -4.65 -2.22
C ALA A 287 15.73 -6.07 -2.71
N ILE A 288 14.55 -6.58 -2.34
CA ILE A 288 14.14 -7.96 -2.54
C ILE A 288 13.91 -8.31 -4.01
N LYS A 289 13.50 -7.33 -4.82
CA LYS A 289 13.33 -7.48 -6.27
C LYS A 289 14.62 -7.94 -6.95
N GLU A 290 15.73 -7.28 -6.62
CA GLU A 290 17.05 -7.59 -7.18
C GLU A 290 17.55 -8.93 -6.66
N LEU A 291 17.35 -9.18 -5.37
CA LEU A 291 17.75 -10.44 -4.75
C LEU A 291 17.06 -11.65 -5.38
N GLY A 292 15.77 -11.52 -5.64
CA GLY A 292 15.02 -12.56 -6.32
C GLY A 292 15.42 -12.77 -7.78
N SER A 293 15.95 -11.76 -8.47
CA SER A 293 16.47 -11.94 -9.83
C SER A 293 17.75 -12.79 -9.86
N GLY A 294 18.62 -12.65 -8.85
CA GLY A 294 19.81 -13.49 -8.69
C GLY A 294 19.42 -14.95 -8.40
N LEU A 295 18.46 -15.15 -7.50
CA LEU A 295 17.92 -16.48 -7.21
C LEU A 295 17.25 -17.12 -8.44
N LEU A 296 16.49 -16.34 -9.22
CA LEU A 296 15.87 -16.80 -10.46
C LEU A 296 16.89 -17.34 -11.45
N GLY A 297 17.99 -16.60 -11.67
CA GLY A 297 19.07 -17.02 -12.55
C GLY A 297 19.74 -18.31 -12.08
N MET A 298 20.03 -18.41 -10.77
CA MET A 298 20.62 -19.61 -10.17
C MET A 298 19.68 -20.82 -10.29
N HIS A 299 18.38 -20.63 -10.10
CA HIS A 299 17.37 -21.69 -10.21
C HIS A 299 17.26 -22.26 -11.62
N VAL A 300 17.18 -21.38 -12.62
CA VAL A 300 17.13 -21.80 -14.03
C VAL A 300 18.44 -22.48 -14.43
N ALA A 301 19.59 -21.94 -14.03
CA ALA A 301 20.89 -22.54 -14.31
C ALA A 301 21.00 -23.96 -13.72
N LEU A 302 20.61 -24.13 -12.45
CA LEU A 302 20.64 -25.43 -11.79
C LEU A 302 19.65 -26.42 -12.42
N ALA A 303 18.43 -25.99 -12.75
CA ALA A 303 17.45 -26.85 -13.43
C ALA A 303 17.96 -27.33 -14.80
N LEU A 304 18.60 -26.46 -15.58
CA LEU A 304 19.19 -26.81 -16.87
C LEU A 304 20.41 -27.73 -16.71
N ALA A 305 21.22 -27.52 -15.68
CA ALA A 305 22.36 -28.37 -15.36
C ALA A 305 21.94 -29.82 -15.04
N PHE A 306 20.71 -30.05 -14.55
CA PHE A 306 20.17 -31.41 -14.40
C PHE A 306 19.62 -31.99 -15.69
N LEU A 307 18.89 -31.19 -16.47
CA LEU A 307 18.18 -31.69 -17.64
C LEU A 307 19.13 -32.26 -18.70
N GLY A 308 20.32 -31.67 -18.88
CA GLY A 308 21.33 -32.17 -19.83
C GLY A 308 21.79 -33.60 -19.51
N PRO A 309 22.46 -33.82 -18.36
CA PRO A 309 22.91 -35.14 -17.94
C PRO A 309 21.78 -36.15 -17.77
N LEU A 310 20.58 -35.71 -17.37
CA LEU A 310 19.41 -36.57 -17.26
C LEU A 310 18.99 -37.13 -18.63
N VAL A 311 18.96 -36.30 -19.67
CA VAL A 311 18.63 -36.72 -21.05
C VAL A 311 19.72 -37.62 -21.63
N GLN A 312 20.98 -37.39 -21.26
CA GLN A 312 22.11 -38.21 -21.67
C GLN A 312 22.18 -39.55 -20.92
N GLY A 313 21.43 -39.70 -19.82
CA GLY A 313 21.53 -40.87 -18.95
C GLY A 313 22.85 -40.94 -18.20
N GLU A 314 23.51 -39.80 -17.97
CA GLU A 314 24.81 -39.70 -17.28
C GLU A 314 24.66 -39.15 -15.85
N LEU A 315 23.44 -38.79 -15.43
CA LEU A 315 23.20 -38.20 -14.12
C LEU A 315 23.32 -39.25 -13.00
N SER A 316 24.35 -39.09 -12.15
CA SER A 316 24.54 -39.89 -10.94
C SER A 316 23.32 -39.81 -10.01
N PRO A 317 22.88 -40.91 -9.37
CA PRO A 317 21.79 -40.90 -8.41
C PRO A 317 22.01 -39.93 -7.24
N VAL A 318 23.27 -39.78 -6.81
CA VAL A 318 23.65 -38.87 -5.70
C VAL A 318 23.40 -37.42 -6.09
N ASP A 319 23.88 -37.03 -7.28
CA ASP A 319 23.73 -35.68 -7.83
C ASP A 319 22.27 -35.37 -8.13
N ALA A 320 21.54 -36.34 -8.67
CA ALA A 320 20.12 -36.23 -8.99
C ALA A 320 19.29 -35.92 -7.72
N ILE A 321 19.50 -36.68 -6.65
CA ILE A 321 18.70 -36.57 -5.43
C ILE A 321 19.10 -35.33 -4.61
N LEU A 322 20.38 -35.17 -4.29
CA LEU A 322 20.84 -34.01 -3.50
C LEU A 322 20.60 -32.71 -4.27
N GLY A 323 20.85 -32.74 -5.57
CA GLY A 323 20.56 -31.64 -6.46
C GLY A 323 19.08 -31.26 -6.52
N SER A 324 18.17 -32.25 -6.55
CA SER A 324 16.73 -32.02 -6.46
C SER A 324 16.30 -31.38 -5.14
N MET A 325 16.95 -31.74 -4.02
CA MET A 325 16.70 -31.09 -2.74
C MET A 325 17.09 -29.61 -2.79
N ILE A 326 18.28 -29.27 -3.33
CA ILE A 326 18.71 -27.87 -3.51
C ILE A 326 17.76 -27.12 -4.46
N LEU A 327 17.31 -27.76 -5.54
CA LEU A 327 16.37 -27.15 -6.48
C LEU A 327 15.02 -26.85 -5.83
N ASP A 328 14.53 -27.70 -4.93
CA ASP A 328 13.31 -27.43 -4.16
C ASP A 328 13.49 -26.32 -3.12
N VAL A 329 14.67 -26.20 -2.50
CA VAL A 329 15.00 -25.06 -1.62
C VAL A 329 14.87 -23.76 -2.40
N GLN A 330 15.46 -23.68 -3.60
CA GLN A 330 15.38 -22.51 -4.46
C GLN A 330 13.95 -22.25 -4.94
N ASN A 331 13.21 -23.29 -5.31
CA ASN A 331 11.81 -23.17 -5.72
C ASN A 331 10.92 -22.61 -4.60
N SER A 332 11.14 -23.07 -3.36
CA SER A 332 10.51 -22.50 -2.15
C SER A 332 10.91 -21.05 -1.95
N ALA A 333 12.19 -20.72 -2.08
CA ALA A 333 12.69 -19.36 -1.91
C ALA A 333 12.15 -18.38 -2.94
N LEU A 334 11.98 -18.82 -4.20
CA LEU A 334 11.30 -18.05 -5.25
C LEU A 334 9.83 -17.75 -4.88
N SER A 335 9.16 -18.65 -4.17
CA SER A 335 7.77 -18.41 -3.72
C SER A 335 7.70 -17.32 -2.65
N MET A 336 8.72 -17.18 -1.79
CA MET A 336 8.79 -16.08 -0.82
C MET A 336 8.82 -14.72 -1.55
N GLN A 337 9.58 -14.66 -2.64
CA GLN A 337 9.71 -13.45 -3.45
C GLN A 337 8.37 -12.99 -4.08
N LEU A 338 7.50 -13.93 -4.46
CA LEU A 338 6.17 -13.62 -5.01
C LEU A 338 5.22 -12.96 -3.98
N MET A 339 5.59 -12.94 -2.71
CA MET A 339 4.81 -12.31 -1.63
C MET A 339 5.26 -10.88 -1.33
N GLU A 340 6.22 -10.34 -2.09
CA GLU A 340 6.75 -9.00 -1.92
C GLU A 340 6.13 -8.00 -2.88
N LYS A 341 5.78 -6.83 -2.34
CA LYS A 341 5.13 -5.72 -3.06
C LYS A 341 5.93 -5.26 -4.27
N GLU A 342 7.27 -5.16 -4.15
CA GLU A 342 8.12 -4.72 -5.26
C GLU A 342 8.13 -5.72 -6.41
N THR A 343 8.21 -7.02 -6.08
CA THR A 343 8.12 -8.09 -7.07
C THR A 343 6.75 -8.06 -7.75
N LEU A 344 5.68 -7.89 -6.98
CA LEU A 344 4.32 -7.82 -7.49
C LEU A 344 4.05 -6.60 -8.38
N ALA A 345 4.74 -5.48 -8.12
CA ALA A 345 4.73 -4.31 -8.99
C ALA A 345 5.49 -4.58 -10.32
N ALA A 346 6.52 -5.43 -10.29
CA ALA A 346 7.29 -5.85 -11.46
C ALA A 346 6.63 -7.04 -12.19
N ARG A 347 5.62 -6.78 -13.02
CA ARG A 347 4.81 -7.79 -13.74
C ARG A 347 5.62 -8.88 -14.45
N TRP A 348 6.69 -8.48 -15.15
CA TRP A 348 7.53 -9.43 -15.89
C TRP A 348 8.24 -10.42 -14.95
N GLN A 349 8.60 -9.96 -13.74
CA GLN A 349 9.32 -10.78 -12.77
C GLN A 349 8.40 -11.83 -12.15
N VAL A 350 7.13 -11.49 -11.87
CA VAL A 350 6.14 -12.47 -11.44
C VAL A 350 6.01 -13.61 -12.46
N GLY A 351 5.87 -13.27 -13.75
CA GLY A 351 5.79 -14.26 -14.82
C GLY A 351 7.06 -15.11 -14.94
N ALA A 352 8.24 -14.48 -14.88
CA ALA A 352 9.51 -15.18 -14.95
C ALA A 352 9.71 -16.15 -13.78
N VAL A 353 9.35 -15.74 -12.56
CA VAL A 353 9.39 -16.61 -11.37
C VAL A 353 8.45 -17.79 -11.54
N MET A 354 7.21 -17.58 -11.99
CA MET A 354 6.26 -18.69 -12.23
C MET A 354 6.80 -19.73 -13.21
N VAL A 355 7.38 -19.29 -14.33
CA VAL A 355 7.98 -20.19 -15.33
C VAL A 355 9.16 -20.95 -14.75
N ALA A 356 10.04 -20.28 -14.01
CA ALA A 356 11.19 -20.92 -13.39
C ALA A 356 10.77 -21.95 -12.32
N GLN A 357 9.79 -21.64 -11.49
CA GLN A 357 9.24 -22.58 -10.50
C GLN A 357 8.60 -23.81 -11.15
N LEU A 358 7.89 -23.60 -12.26
CA LEU A 358 7.32 -24.71 -13.05
C LEU A 358 8.43 -25.62 -13.57
N LEU A 359 9.49 -25.03 -14.14
CA LEU A 359 10.65 -25.77 -14.63
C LEU A 359 11.28 -26.58 -13.49
N GLY A 360 11.52 -25.96 -12.33
CA GLY A 360 12.09 -26.64 -11.16
C GLY A 360 11.23 -27.81 -10.67
N LEU A 361 9.91 -27.63 -10.55
CA LEU A 361 9.00 -28.70 -10.15
C LEU A 361 9.00 -29.86 -11.16
N ILE A 362 8.89 -29.55 -12.46
CA ILE A 362 8.94 -30.57 -13.52
C ILE A 362 10.25 -31.37 -13.43
N THR A 363 11.39 -30.69 -13.32
CA THR A 363 12.71 -31.33 -13.20
C THR A 363 12.77 -32.25 -11.98
N ILE A 364 12.31 -31.80 -10.80
CA ILE A 364 12.24 -32.64 -9.59
C ILE A 364 11.35 -33.87 -9.83
N GLY A 365 10.18 -33.68 -10.43
CA GLY A 365 9.25 -34.77 -10.72
C GLY A 365 9.84 -35.83 -11.64
N ILE A 366 10.52 -35.42 -12.72
CA ILE A 366 11.17 -36.34 -13.67
C ILE A 366 12.33 -37.08 -13.01
N ILE A 367 13.19 -36.38 -12.27
CA ILE A 367 14.33 -36.99 -11.57
C ILE A 367 13.83 -38.05 -10.58
N MET A 368 12.85 -37.71 -9.75
CA MET A 368 12.33 -38.62 -8.73
C MET A 368 11.58 -39.80 -9.33
N HIS A 369 10.89 -39.60 -10.47
CA HIS A 369 10.31 -40.69 -11.22
C HIS A 369 11.38 -41.63 -11.79
N SER A 370 12.46 -41.08 -12.35
CA SER A 370 13.58 -41.84 -12.93
C SER A 370 14.34 -42.62 -11.86
N PHE A 371 14.57 -42.01 -10.69
CA PHE A 371 15.17 -42.66 -9.53
C PHE A 371 14.33 -43.84 -9.05
N ASN A 372 13.00 -43.72 -9.05
CA ASN A 372 12.10 -44.79 -8.63
C ASN A 372 11.98 -45.95 -9.63
N GLN A 373 12.32 -45.73 -10.90
CA GLN A 373 12.33 -46.77 -11.92
C GLN A 373 13.70 -47.44 -12.07
N ASP A 374 14.67 -47.09 -11.23
CA ASP A 374 16.06 -47.53 -11.35
C ASP A 374 16.68 -47.21 -12.74
N ASN A 375 16.17 -46.15 -13.41
CA ASN A 375 16.59 -45.74 -14.75
C ASN A 375 17.79 -44.78 -14.74
N LEU A 376 18.29 -44.38 -13.56
CA LEU A 376 19.48 -43.56 -13.43
C LEU A 376 20.73 -44.45 -13.54
N PHE A 377 21.82 -43.90 -14.08
CA PHE A 377 23.05 -44.66 -14.31
C PHE A 377 23.64 -45.22 -13.01
N VAL A 378 23.57 -46.55 -12.83
CA VAL A 378 23.93 -47.24 -11.57
C VAL A 378 25.38 -47.73 -11.57
N ASP A 379 26.10 -47.68 -12.70
CA ASP A 379 27.39 -48.40 -12.84
C ASP A 379 28.46 -47.97 -11.82
N SER A 380 28.34 -46.77 -11.23
CA SER A 380 29.24 -46.26 -10.17
C SER A 380 28.64 -46.27 -8.77
N CYS A 381 27.34 -46.53 -8.60
CA CYS A 381 26.61 -46.30 -7.36
C CYS A 381 25.50 -47.35 -7.15
N LYS A 382 25.83 -48.47 -6.50
CA LYS A 382 24.87 -49.57 -6.28
C LYS A 382 23.83 -49.28 -5.20
N CYS A 383 24.17 -48.46 -4.21
CA CYS A 383 23.31 -48.24 -3.05
C CYS A 383 23.48 -46.82 -2.51
N PHE A 384 22.42 -46.03 -2.66
CA PHE A 384 22.29 -44.68 -2.16
C PHE A 384 20.95 -44.52 -1.44
N SER A 385 21.01 -43.96 -0.24
CA SER A 385 19.83 -43.67 0.56
C SER A 385 19.85 -42.23 1.04
N ALA A 386 18.75 -41.53 0.83
CA ALA A 386 18.60 -40.14 1.20
C ALA A 386 17.34 -39.94 2.04
N PHE A 387 17.43 -39.02 2.98
CA PHE A 387 16.28 -38.56 3.73
C PHE A 387 15.93 -37.15 3.28
N TRP A 388 14.73 -36.97 2.75
CA TRP A 388 14.19 -35.66 2.38
C TRP A 388 13.00 -35.29 3.27
N TRP A 389 11.86 -35.94 2.99
CA TRP A 389 10.64 -35.96 3.81
C TRP A 389 10.22 -37.39 4.15
N SER A 390 10.75 -38.33 3.38
CA SER A 390 10.72 -39.76 3.59
C SER A 390 12.09 -40.31 3.23
N TRP A 391 12.34 -41.56 3.61
CA TRP A 391 13.51 -42.29 3.16
C TRP A 391 13.31 -42.78 1.73
N PHE A 392 14.28 -42.50 0.88
CA PHE A 392 14.43 -43.06 -0.46
C PHE A 392 15.67 -43.90 -0.49
N SER A 393 15.59 -45.05 -1.13
CA SER A 393 16.74 -45.92 -1.27
C SER A 393 16.57 -46.74 -2.54
N ASN A 394 17.63 -46.81 -3.35
CA ASN A 394 17.75 -47.78 -4.45
C ASN A 394 18.47 -49.06 -4.00
N CYS A 395 18.72 -49.22 -2.69
CA CYS A 395 19.45 -50.37 -2.17
C CYS A 395 18.58 -51.64 -2.16
N PRO A 396 19.12 -52.80 -2.57
CA PRO A 396 18.35 -54.05 -2.70
C PRO A 396 17.90 -54.67 -1.36
N THR A 397 18.51 -54.32 -0.22
CA THR A 397 18.24 -54.96 1.08
C THR A 397 17.64 -54.00 2.13
N GLY A 398 16.39 -54.27 2.50
CA GLY A 398 15.87 -54.01 3.85
C GLY A 398 15.42 -52.59 4.20
N HIS A 399 15.47 -51.61 3.29
CA HIS A 399 14.91 -50.29 3.54
C HIS A 399 13.57 -50.13 2.84
N PRO A 400 12.48 -49.86 3.56
CA PRO A 400 11.20 -49.59 2.91
C PRO A 400 11.33 -48.31 2.08
N ASN A 401 11.27 -48.45 0.76
CA ASN A 401 11.27 -47.31 -0.15
C ASN A 401 9.91 -46.60 -0.01
N HIS A 402 9.92 -45.48 0.71
CA HIS A 402 8.71 -44.74 1.09
C HIS A 402 8.35 -43.70 0.02
N VAL A 403 8.29 -44.17 -1.22
CA VAL A 403 8.07 -43.36 -2.42
C VAL A 403 6.70 -42.68 -2.39
N PHE A 404 5.70 -43.34 -1.79
CA PHE A 404 4.36 -42.77 -1.67
C PHE A 404 4.33 -41.47 -0.85
N GLN A 405 5.05 -41.41 0.27
CA GLN A 405 5.10 -40.21 1.12
C GLN A 405 5.73 -39.02 0.40
N PHE A 406 6.69 -39.28 -0.47
CA PHE A 406 7.26 -38.25 -1.33
C PHE A 406 6.26 -37.65 -2.29
N TRP A 407 5.51 -38.47 -3.00
CA TRP A 407 4.54 -37.97 -3.96
C TRP A 407 3.43 -37.16 -3.29
N ILE A 408 3.08 -37.53 -2.05
CA ILE A 408 2.21 -36.71 -1.20
C ILE A 408 2.85 -35.34 -0.94
N TYR A 409 4.09 -35.31 -0.47
CA TYR A 409 4.82 -34.06 -0.24
C TYR A 409 4.95 -33.22 -1.53
N TYR A 410 5.37 -33.83 -2.64
CA TYR A 410 5.52 -33.19 -3.94
C TYR A 410 4.17 -32.62 -4.44
N SER A 411 3.07 -33.33 -4.23
CA SER A 411 1.72 -32.83 -4.55
C SER A 411 1.35 -31.61 -3.70
N LEU A 412 1.67 -31.62 -2.39
CA LEU A 412 1.50 -30.46 -1.52
C LEU A 412 2.34 -29.27 -2.00
N ARG A 413 3.57 -29.51 -2.46
CA ARG A 413 4.45 -28.48 -3.04
C ARG A 413 3.88 -27.88 -4.32
N CYS A 414 3.38 -28.72 -5.23
CA CYS A 414 2.69 -28.25 -6.43
C CYS A 414 1.47 -27.39 -6.08
N LEU A 415 0.64 -27.86 -5.14
CA LEU A 415 -0.55 -27.12 -4.69
C LEU A 415 -0.18 -25.77 -4.04
N SER A 416 0.83 -25.75 -3.16
CA SER A 416 1.27 -24.51 -2.50
C SER A 416 1.87 -23.52 -3.49
N THR A 417 2.56 -24.02 -4.52
CA THR A 417 3.09 -23.19 -5.63
C THR A 417 1.96 -22.60 -6.47
N VAL A 418 0.98 -23.40 -6.90
CA VAL A 418 -0.20 -22.92 -7.63
C VAL A 418 -1.00 -21.91 -6.82
N HIS A 419 -1.17 -22.16 -5.51
CA HIS A 419 -1.81 -21.19 -4.61
C HIS A 419 -1.06 -19.86 -4.60
N SER A 420 0.27 -19.91 -4.49
CA SER A 420 1.13 -18.72 -4.49
C SER A 420 1.05 -17.97 -5.83
N TRP A 421 0.99 -18.67 -6.95
CA TRP A 421 0.79 -18.08 -8.28
C TRP A 421 -0.54 -17.35 -8.40
N PHE A 422 -1.63 -18.02 -8.02
CA PHE A 422 -2.97 -17.42 -8.06
C PHE A 422 -3.02 -16.14 -7.22
N LEU A 423 -2.46 -16.19 -6.02
CA LEU A 423 -2.38 -15.04 -5.14
C LEU A 423 -1.54 -13.92 -5.73
N SER A 424 -0.34 -14.23 -6.20
CA SER A 424 0.58 -13.26 -6.81
C SER A 424 -0.08 -12.58 -8.01
N MET A 425 -0.65 -13.35 -8.94
CA MET A 425 -1.39 -12.85 -10.10
C MET A 425 -2.56 -11.95 -9.71
N SER A 426 -3.38 -12.36 -8.71
CA SER A 426 -4.52 -11.55 -8.23
C SER A 426 -4.07 -10.20 -7.67
N LYS A 427 -2.93 -10.18 -6.96
CA LYS A 427 -2.36 -8.97 -6.36
C LYS A 427 -1.72 -8.09 -7.42
N THR A 428 -0.94 -8.66 -8.34
CA THR A 428 -0.35 -7.93 -9.48
C THR A 428 -1.43 -7.29 -10.36
N ALA A 429 -2.53 -7.99 -10.66
CA ALA A 429 -3.66 -7.40 -11.38
C ALA A 429 -4.33 -6.25 -10.60
N SER A 430 -4.43 -6.36 -9.27
CA SER A 430 -4.95 -5.29 -8.43
C SER A 430 -4.01 -4.08 -8.44
N TYR A 431 -2.69 -4.31 -8.40
CA TYR A 431 -1.68 -3.26 -8.49
C TYR A 431 -1.69 -2.55 -9.85
N ASP A 432 -1.83 -3.30 -10.94
CA ASP A 432 -1.95 -2.72 -12.28
C ASP A 432 -3.19 -1.82 -12.38
N LYS A 433 -4.34 -2.27 -11.86
CA LYS A 433 -5.56 -1.44 -11.82
C LYS A 433 -5.37 -0.16 -11.00
N ALA A 434 -4.73 -0.25 -9.85
CA ALA A 434 -4.46 0.92 -9.00
C ALA A 434 -3.54 1.92 -9.70
N LEU A 435 -2.48 1.44 -10.36
CA LEU A 435 -1.53 2.28 -11.08
C LEU A 435 -2.19 2.97 -12.28
N ARG A 436 -2.95 2.22 -13.10
CA ARG A 436 -3.68 2.81 -14.23
C ARG A 436 -4.69 3.87 -13.78
N TRP A 437 -5.35 3.63 -12.66
CA TRP A 437 -6.30 4.58 -12.10
C TRP A 437 -5.63 5.88 -11.65
N GLU A 438 -4.44 5.78 -11.04
CA GLU A 438 -3.61 6.94 -10.67
C GLU A 438 -3.18 7.74 -11.90
N ASP A 439 -2.67 7.05 -12.93
CA ASP A 439 -2.26 7.67 -14.20
C ASP A 439 -3.45 8.34 -14.92
N ASP A 440 -4.60 7.67 -14.97
CA ASP A 440 -5.82 8.20 -15.60
C ASP A 440 -6.32 9.45 -14.88
N ASN A 441 -6.36 9.46 -13.55
CA ASN A 441 -6.78 10.63 -12.78
C ASN A 441 -5.81 11.79 -12.91
N LEU A 442 -4.50 11.52 -12.87
CA LEU A 442 -3.50 12.56 -13.10
C LEU A 442 -3.66 13.17 -14.50
N SER A 443 -3.89 12.33 -15.52
CA SER A 443 -4.14 12.79 -16.88
C SER A 443 -5.44 13.59 -17.03
N ARG A 444 -6.49 13.25 -16.26
CA ARG A 444 -7.77 13.99 -16.23
C ARG A 444 -7.62 15.35 -15.56
N LEU A 445 -6.89 15.42 -14.44
CA LEU A 445 -6.58 16.67 -13.77
C LEU A 445 -5.78 17.60 -14.69
N CYS A 446 -4.77 17.07 -15.40
CA CYS A 446 -4.02 17.84 -16.39
C CYS A 446 -4.89 18.32 -17.56
N ARG A 447 -5.75 17.46 -18.12
CA ARG A 447 -6.70 17.85 -19.19
C ARG A 447 -7.68 18.92 -18.72
N SER A 448 -8.25 18.77 -17.52
CA SER A 448 -9.18 19.75 -16.95
C SER A 448 -8.53 21.12 -16.74
N CYS A 449 -7.23 21.19 -16.43
CA CYS A 449 -6.50 22.46 -16.36
C CYS A 449 -6.30 23.06 -17.77
N ARG A 450 -5.94 22.23 -18.75
CA ARG A 450 -5.75 22.67 -20.15
C ARG A 450 -7.02 23.24 -20.75
N ASP A 451 -8.15 22.56 -20.57
CA ASP A 451 -9.42 22.96 -21.19
C ASP A 451 -9.98 24.25 -20.58
N ARG A 452 -9.67 24.55 -19.30
CA ARG A 452 -10.06 25.81 -18.65
C ARG A 452 -9.26 27.02 -19.13
N ASN A 453 -8.00 26.83 -19.51
CA ASN A 453 -7.16 27.94 -19.99
C ASN A 453 -7.48 28.35 -21.43
N TYR A 454 -8.21 27.54 -22.19
CA TYR A 454 -8.54 27.84 -23.58
C TYR A 454 -9.72 28.82 -23.73
N SER A 455 -10.38 29.22 -22.65
CA SER A 455 -11.72 29.82 -22.77
C SER A 455 -11.83 31.34 -22.73
N ASP A 456 -10.80 32.17 -22.46
CA ASP A 456 -11.07 33.63 -22.40
C ASP A 456 -9.93 34.64 -22.66
N ASP A 457 -8.66 34.24 -22.87
CA ASP A 457 -7.63 35.24 -23.22
C ASP A 457 -6.72 34.74 -24.35
N SER A 458 -6.95 35.25 -25.56
CA SER A 458 -6.15 34.98 -26.77
C SER A 458 -4.73 35.57 -26.74
N ASN A 459 -4.26 36.01 -25.57
CA ASN A 459 -2.96 36.68 -25.40
C ASN A 459 -2.10 36.10 -24.27
N SER A 460 -2.57 35.07 -23.56
CA SER A 460 -1.71 34.31 -22.64
C SER A 460 -1.14 33.11 -23.36
N ASP A 461 0.02 33.28 -23.98
CA ASP A 461 0.90 32.19 -24.43
C ASP A 461 1.41 31.41 -23.21
N CYS A 462 0.51 30.69 -22.55
CA CYS A 462 0.89 29.57 -21.72
C CYS A 462 1.19 28.41 -22.68
N GLU A 463 2.39 28.45 -23.24
CA GLU A 463 3.05 27.28 -23.81
C GLU A 463 3.23 26.29 -22.65
N CYS A 464 2.17 25.53 -22.36
CA CYS A 464 2.26 24.37 -21.49
C CYS A 464 3.09 23.34 -22.24
N ASP A 465 4.40 23.50 -22.13
CA ASP A 465 5.38 22.51 -22.58
C ASP A 465 4.92 21.15 -22.03
N PRO A 466 4.76 20.13 -22.89
CA PRO A 466 4.02 18.92 -22.56
C PRO A 466 4.74 18.13 -21.48
N CYS A 467 4.38 18.35 -20.21
CA CYS A 467 4.61 17.48 -19.06
C CYS A 467 5.96 16.73 -19.06
N THR A 468 7.06 17.39 -19.44
CA THR A 468 8.39 16.81 -19.34
C THR A 468 8.85 16.90 -17.89
N LYS A 469 8.48 15.89 -17.11
CA LYS A 469 9.10 15.42 -15.85
C LYS A 469 10.17 16.33 -15.21
N SER A 470 9.83 17.56 -14.80
CA SER A 470 10.70 18.36 -13.94
C SER A 470 10.19 18.25 -12.51
N SER A 471 10.89 17.46 -11.69
CA SER A 471 10.65 17.49 -10.25
C SER A 471 11.21 18.80 -9.68
N CYS A 472 10.43 19.44 -8.81
CA CYS A 472 10.89 20.58 -8.01
C CYS A 472 12.11 20.17 -7.17
N LYS A 473 13.30 20.67 -7.53
CA LYS A 473 14.59 20.33 -6.90
C LYS A 473 14.64 20.58 -5.38
N ASN A 474 13.79 21.44 -4.85
CA ASN A 474 13.75 21.78 -3.42
C ASN A 474 12.64 21.06 -2.63
N CYS A 475 11.62 20.50 -3.29
CA CYS A 475 10.44 20.00 -2.59
C CYS A 475 10.07 18.54 -2.90
N GLY A 476 10.68 17.91 -3.91
CA GLY A 476 10.53 16.48 -4.22
C GLY A 476 9.11 16.04 -4.61
N ARG A 477 8.11 16.92 -4.55
CA ARG A 477 6.74 16.68 -5.02
C ARG A 477 6.62 17.05 -6.48
N ILE A 478 5.96 16.19 -7.24
CA ILE A 478 5.52 16.45 -8.62
C ILE A 478 4.37 17.45 -8.55
N ALA A 479 4.70 18.72 -8.35
CA ALA A 479 3.78 19.81 -8.62
C ALA A 479 4.18 20.36 -9.98
N CYS A 480 3.25 20.27 -10.95
CA CYS A 480 3.39 20.94 -12.23
C CYS A 480 3.45 22.45 -11.99
N CYS A 481 4.64 23.03 -12.01
CA CYS A 481 4.83 24.48 -12.12
C CYS A 481 5.63 24.75 -13.39
N PRO A 482 5.17 25.63 -14.30
CA PRO A 482 5.94 25.99 -15.47
C PRO A 482 7.10 26.91 -15.07
N GLU A 483 8.30 26.58 -15.55
CA GLU A 483 9.48 27.43 -15.44
C GLU A 483 9.40 28.60 -16.42
N ARG A 484 9.49 29.83 -15.91
CA ARG A 484 10.43 30.83 -16.44
C ARG A 484 10.97 31.66 -15.29
N LYS A 485 12.28 31.91 -15.36
CA LYS A 485 13.14 32.59 -14.38
C LYS A 485 12.46 33.79 -13.70
N MET A 486 11.92 33.57 -12.52
CA MET A 486 11.79 34.57 -11.48
C MET A 486 12.12 33.90 -10.16
N ARG A 487 12.86 34.60 -9.30
CA ARG A 487 13.04 34.19 -7.92
C ARG A 487 11.65 33.94 -7.35
N CYS A 488 11.35 32.72 -6.94
CA CYS A 488 10.16 32.44 -6.15
C CYS A 488 10.40 32.99 -4.75
N GLU A 489 10.32 34.31 -4.60
CA GLU A 489 9.71 34.87 -3.40
C GLU A 489 8.21 34.50 -3.46
N PRO A 490 7.61 34.10 -2.34
CA PRO A 490 6.19 33.79 -2.29
C PRO A 490 5.40 34.99 -2.83
N CYS A 491 4.54 34.75 -3.83
CA CYS A 491 3.70 35.79 -4.43
C CYS A 491 2.87 36.46 -3.32
N PRO A 492 3.05 37.77 -3.04
CA PRO A 492 2.36 38.44 -1.94
C PRO A 492 0.84 38.50 -2.14
N ASP A 493 0.39 38.43 -3.40
CA ASP A 493 -1.01 38.64 -3.78
C ASP A 493 -1.78 37.36 -4.15
N CYS A 494 -1.11 36.20 -4.26
CA CYS A 494 -1.79 34.93 -4.57
C CYS A 494 -1.97 34.06 -3.32
N LYS A 495 -2.88 34.46 -2.42
CA LYS A 495 -3.50 33.53 -1.47
C LYS A 495 -4.79 32.90 -2.00
N GLN A 496 -5.34 33.38 -3.12
CA GLN A 496 -6.56 32.85 -3.72
C GLN A 496 -6.49 32.98 -5.24
N CYS A 497 -6.18 31.89 -5.93
CA CYS A 497 -6.49 31.81 -7.36
C CYS A 497 -8.01 31.62 -7.50
N GLU A 498 -8.76 32.73 -7.58
CA GLU A 498 -10.23 32.77 -7.71
C GLU A 498 -10.70 32.26 -9.10
N SER A 499 -9.80 32.17 -10.10
CA SER A 499 -10.13 31.68 -11.46
C SER A 499 -9.98 30.16 -11.63
N CYS A 500 -9.12 29.52 -10.84
CA CYS A 500 -8.96 28.07 -10.87
C CYS A 500 -9.98 27.44 -9.92
N ASN A 501 -11.21 27.25 -10.41
CA ASN A 501 -12.35 26.65 -9.72
C ASN A 501 -12.10 25.16 -9.37
N HIS A 502 -11.02 24.84 -8.66
CA HIS A 502 -10.71 23.51 -8.19
C HIS A 502 -11.63 23.22 -7.01
N MET A 503 -12.63 22.36 -7.24
CA MET A 503 -13.26 21.64 -6.14
C MET A 503 -12.16 21.06 -5.27
N SER A 504 -12.29 21.23 -3.96
CA SER A 504 -11.26 20.89 -3.00
C SER A 504 -10.77 19.46 -3.26
N PHE A 505 -9.46 19.35 -3.46
CA PHE A 505 -8.71 18.10 -3.57
C PHE A 505 -9.02 17.11 -2.42
N GLU A 506 -9.59 17.62 -1.33
CA GLU A 506 -10.07 16.86 -0.17
C GLU A 506 -11.20 15.87 -0.49
N PHE A 507 -12.09 16.15 -1.45
CA PHE A 507 -13.19 15.22 -1.76
C PHE A 507 -12.72 14.01 -2.58
N GLU A 508 -11.80 14.21 -3.53
CA GLU A 508 -11.13 13.09 -4.22
C GLU A 508 -10.15 12.35 -3.29
N SER A 509 -9.50 13.06 -2.37
CA SER A 509 -8.67 12.46 -1.29
C SER A 509 -9.52 11.59 -0.34
N ALA A 510 -10.74 12.00 -0.01
CA ALA A 510 -11.67 11.21 0.77
C ALA A 510 -12.15 9.97 0.01
N TYR A 511 -12.40 10.07 -1.29
CA TYR A 511 -12.72 8.93 -2.16
C TYR A 511 -11.54 7.96 -2.32
N MET A 512 -10.30 8.45 -2.40
CA MET A 512 -9.09 7.63 -2.34
C MET A 512 -8.99 6.89 -1.00
N LYS A 513 -9.28 7.57 0.13
CA LYS A 513 -9.28 6.95 1.47
C LYS A 513 -10.37 5.88 1.69
N LEU A 514 -11.46 5.92 0.94
CA LEU A 514 -12.66 5.08 1.18
C LEU A 514 -12.64 3.70 0.50
N GLY A 515 -11.71 3.40 -0.40
CA GLY A 515 -11.72 2.09 -1.08
C GLY A 515 -10.39 1.56 -1.62
N PHE A 516 -9.43 2.44 -1.94
CA PHE A 516 -8.12 2.04 -2.43
C PHE A 516 -7.07 2.57 -1.47
N ARG A 517 -6.62 1.72 -0.51
CA ARG A 517 -5.38 2.04 0.20
C ARG A 517 -4.32 2.34 -0.86
N MET A 518 -3.72 3.53 -0.78
CA MET A 518 -2.65 3.90 -1.67
C MET A 518 -1.58 2.80 -1.62
N HIS A 519 -0.98 2.50 -2.76
CA HIS A 519 0.07 1.48 -2.88
C HIS A 519 1.13 1.63 -1.77
N SER A 520 1.45 2.87 -1.39
CA SER A 520 2.37 3.25 -0.31
C SER A 520 1.98 2.75 1.09
N GLU A 521 0.71 2.49 1.39
CA GLU A 521 0.21 2.13 2.73
C GLU A 521 0.17 0.63 3.01
N LEU A 522 0.41 -0.21 2.00
CA LEU A 522 0.53 -1.65 2.20
C LEU A 522 1.94 -1.98 2.69
N PRO A 523 2.07 -2.92 3.66
CA PRO A 523 3.38 -3.42 4.07
C PRO A 523 4.10 -4.03 2.87
N THR A 524 5.42 -4.04 2.92
CA THR A 524 6.25 -4.53 1.82
C THR A 524 5.96 -6.01 1.53
N THR A 525 5.74 -6.82 2.57
CA THR A 525 5.28 -8.21 2.42
C THR A 525 3.77 -8.30 2.48
N VAL A 526 3.13 -8.81 1.42
CA VAL A 526 1.67 -8.79 1.27
C VAL A 526 0.96 -10.05 1.79
N SER A 527 1.70 -11.13 2.04
CA SER A 527 1.15 -12.43 2.42
C SER A 527 2.13 -13.20 3.28
N GLN A 528 1.60 -13.96 4.26
CA GLN A 528 2.39 -14.75 5.22
C GLN A 528 2.79 -16.13 4.70
N LEU A 529 2.38 -16.48 3.47
CA LEU A 529 2.80 -17.72 2.81
C LEU A 529 4.33 -17.83 2.69
N TYR A 530 5.06 -16.72 2.76
CA TYR A 530 6.51 -16.77 2.79
C TYR A 530 7.07 -17.56 3.98
N LEU A 531 6.38 -17.61 5.13
CA LEU A 531 6.84 -18.38 6.30
C LEU A 531 6.76 -19.87 6.05
N GLU A 532 5.72 -20.31 5.36
CA GLU A 532 5.56 -21.71 4.94
C GLU A 532 6.64 -22.08 3.92
N HIS A 533 6.85 -21.25 2.89
CA HIS A 533 7.92 -21.46 1.93
C HIS A 533 9.31 -21.36 2.55
N GLY A 534 9.49 -20.47 3.52
CA GLY A 534 10.68 -20.36 4.36
C GLY A 534 10.96 -21.66 5.11
N ALA A 535 9.93 -22.22 5.75
CA ALA A 535 10.06 -23.50 6.43
C ALA A 535 10.39 -24.64 5.45
N PHE A 536 9.71 -24.73 4.30
CA PHE A 536 10.03 -25.74 3.29
C PHE A 536 11.47 -25.61 2.77
N ALA A 537 11.93 -24.39 2.48
CA ALA A 537 13.30 -24.13 2.08
C ALA A 537 14.29 -24.60 3.16
N CYS A 538 14.09 -24.20 4.42
CA CYS A 538 14.96 -24.60 5.52
C CYS A 538 14.99 -26.13 5.71
N LEU A 539 13.84 -26.79 5.65
CA LEU A 539 13.74 -28.22 5.88
C LEU A 539 14.38 -29.04 4.76
N SER A 540 14.13 -28.69 3.49
CA SER A 540 14.78 -29.34 2.34
C SER A 540 16.30 -29.14 2.37
N LEU A 541 16.77 -27.97 2.83
CA LEU A 541 18.20 -27.70 2.95
C LEU A 541 18.84 -28.48 4.10
N VAL A 542 18.20 -28.54 5.27
CA VAL A 542 18.63 -29.41 6.38
C VAL A 542 18.65 -30.87 5.95
N ALA A 543 17.70 -31.31 5.12
CA ALA A 543 17.65 -32.66 4.61
C ALA A 543 18.83 -33.00 3.69
N ALA A 544 19.18 -32.09 2.79
CA ALA A 544 20.36 -32.21 1.94
C ALA A 544 21.64 -32.31 2.79
N GLU A 545 21.81 -31.41 3.76
CA GLU A 545 22.96 -31.38 4.67
C GLU A 545 23.10 -32.67 5.50
N ARG A 546 21.97 -33.16 6.02
CA ARG A 546 21.92 -34.42 6.76
C ARG A 546 22.27 -35.60 5.88
N THR A 547 21.75 -35.65 4.66
CA THR A 547 22.04 -36.72 3.71
C THR A 547 23.53 -36.75 3.36
N ILE A 548 24.13 -35.60 3.05
CA ILE A 548 25.58 -35.46 2.78
C ILE A 548 26.40 -35.98 3.97
N THR A 549 26.05 -35.54 5.18
CA THR A 549 26.78 -35.91 6.41
C THR A 549 26.64 -37.40 6.73
N ILE A 550 25.44 -37.95 6.59
CA ILE A 550 25.15 -39.35 6.92
C ILE A 550 25.84 -40.30 5.93
N GLN A 551 25.78 -39.99 4.63
CA GLN A 551 26.34 -40.81 3.56
C GLN A 551 27.83 -40.52 3.31
N SER A 552 28.45 -39.61 4.08
CA SER A 552 29.86 -39.23 3.92
C SER A 552 30.25 -38.87 2.48
N VAL A 553 29.35 -38.16 1.78
CA VAL A 553 29.53 -37.78 0.37
C VAL A 553 30.74 -36.85 0.24
N ARG A 554 31.72 -37.27 -0.56
CA ARG A 554 32.90 -36.53 -1.00
C ARG A 554 32.60 -35.79 -2.31
N LEU A 555 33.12 -34.58 -2.43
CA LEU A 555 32.98 -33.74 -3.63
C LEU A 555 34.05 -34.11 -4.67
N THR A 556 33.70 -34.12 -5.96
CA THR A 556 34.61 -34.44 -7.07
C THR A 556 35.80 -33.48 -7.21
N SER A 557 35.64 -32.21 -6.83
CA SER A 557 36.68 -31.20 -6.97
C SER A 557 36.90 -30.37 -5.69
N PRO A 558 38.14 -29.92 -5.44
CA PRO A 558 38.41 -28.99 -4.35
C PRO A 558 37.94 -27.56 -4.69
N VAL A 559 36.93 -27.09 -3.95
CA VAL A 559 36.48 -25.71 -3.61
C VAL A 559 36.36 -24.63 -4.71
N TYR A 560 36.82 -24.82 -5.95
CA TYR A 560 36.95 -23.74 -6.94
C TYR A 560 36.53 -24.09 -8.37
N SER A 561 35.64 -25.06 -8.57
CA SER A 561 35.04 -25.23 -9.90
C SER A 561 34.16 -24.02 -10.26
N ILE A 562 33.97 -23.76 -11.56
CA ILE A 562 33.21 -22.60 -12.04
C ILE A 562 31.77 -22.64 -11.51
N GLY A 563 31.17 -23.84 -11.40
CA GLY A 563 29.84 -24.04 -10.83
C GLY A 563 29.76 -23.76 -9.33
N GLN A 564 30.86 -23.84 -8.58
CA GLN A 564 30.90 -23.44 -7.16
C GLN A 564 31.13 -21.94 -6.96
N ILE A 565 31.99 -21.33 -7.77
CA ILE A 565 32.29 -19.89 -7.68
C ILE A 565 31.07 -19.05 -8.07
N THR A 566 30.34 -19.48 -9.10
CA THR A 566 29.20 -18.72 -9.65
C THR A 566 28.12 -18.43 -8.59
N PRO A 567 27.60 -19.41 -7.83
CA PRO A 567 26.68 -19.19 -6.72
C PRO A 567 27.20 -18.23 -5.64
N ILE A 568 28.47 -18.36 -5.25
CA ILE A 568 29.09 -17.49 -4.24
C ILE A 568 29.13 -16.05 -4.74
N VAL A 569 29.56 -15.84 -6.00
CA VAL A 569 29.63 -14.51 -6.60
C VAL A 569 28.23 -13.90 -6.73
N ILE A 570 27.24 -14.68 -7.20
CA ILE A 570 25.85 -14.21 -7.27
C ILE A 570 25.34 -13.84 -5.88
N ALA A 571 25.55 -14.69 -4.86
CA ALA A 571 25.15 -14.40 -3.49
C ALA A 571 25.85 -13.14 -2.93
N GLY A 572 27.16 -13.01 -3.12
CA GLY A 572 27.95 -11.88 -2.66
C GLY A 572 27.56 -10.56 -3.31
N LEU A 573 27.41 -10.52 -4.64
CA LEU A 573 26.92 -9.33 -5.36
C LEU A 573 25.51 -8.94 -4.92
N THR A 574 24.67 -9.94 -4.69
CA THR A 574 23.31 -9.75 -4.23
C THR A 574 23.27 -9.16 -2.81
N ILE A 575 24.07 -9.69 -1.88
CA ILE A 575 24.24 -9.14 -0.51
C ILE A 575 24.70 -7.68 -0.57
N LEU A 576 25.79 -7.42 -1.31
CA LEU A 576 26.37 -6.09 -1.43
C LEU A 576 25.33 -5.08 -1.93
N ARG A 577 24.50 -5.49 -2.89
CA ARG A 577 23.44 -4.65 -3.44
C ARG A 577 22.30 -4.39 -2.45
N VAL A 578 21.90 -5.40 -1.67
CA VAL A 578 20.90 -5.21 -0.59
C VAL A 578 21.41 -4.19 0.44
N VAL A 579 22.67 -4.33 0.86
CA VAL A 579 23.31 -3.40 1.80
C VAL A 579 23.34 -1.97 1.21
N TRP A 580 23.73 -1.84 -0.06
CA TRP A 580 23.78 -0.55 -0.74
C TRP A 580 22.41 0.14 -0.81
N VAL A 581 21.38 -0.55 -1.28
CA VAL A 581 20.02 0.01 -1.40
C VAL A 581 19.45 0.38 -0.03
N THR A 582 19.66 -0.47 0.97
CA THR A 582 19.21 -0.19 2.35
C THR A 582 19.93 1.03 2.93
N SER A 583 21.24 1.15 2.69
CA SER A 583 22.04 2.31 3.11
C SER A 583 21.55 3.61 2.45
N MET A 584 21.23 3.58 1.16
CA MET A 584 20.67 4.75 0.46
C MET A 584 19.32 5.18 1.04
N GLU A 585 18.44 4.23 1.37
CA GLU A 585 17.13 4.55 1.93
C GLU A 585 17.24 5.10 3.36
N LEU A 586 18.13 4.54 4.19
CA LEU A 586 18.45 5.08 5.51
C LEU A 586 19.03 6.50 5.42
N HIS A 587 19.92 6.74 4.46
CA HIS A 587 20.44 8.09 4.22
C HIS A 587 19.32 9.07 3.83
N LYS A 588 18.36 8.62 3.01
CA LYS A 588 17.22 9.44 2.60
C LYS A 588 16.27 9.76 3.76
N GLN A 589 16.10 8.85 4.73
CA GLN A 589 15.29 9.08 5.93
C GLN A 589 15.94 10.03 6.94
N ASN A 590 17.27 10.11 6.97
CA ASN A 590 18.01 11.01 7.86
C ASN A 590 18.13 12.45 7.34
N ARG A 591 17.78 12.71 6.06
CA ARG A 591 17.70 14.06 5.50
C ARG A 591 16.27 14.55 5.57
#